data_AF-A0A562PTL7-F1
#
_entry.id   AF-A0A562PTL7-F1
#
_cell.length_a   1.000
_cell.length_b   1.000
_cell.length_c   1.000
_cell.angle_alpha   90.00
_cell.angle_beta   90.00
_cell.angle_gamma   90.00
#
_symmetry.space_group_name_H-M   'P 1'
#
loop_
_entity.id
_entity.type
_entity.pdbx_description
1 polymer ?
#
loop_
_entity_poly.entity_id
_entity_poly.type
_entity_poly.pdbx_seq_one_letter_code
_entity_poly.pdbx_strand_id
1 'polypeptide(L)'
;MSDPHDLPNPAFTPRGIPAPGWRASAALVLAAVAAAALVVLVLFLWRQQTNPGFSPGPLGVRYAVQLQNGQMFYGLLREMGPHHLQLEDVYYVQPFTTPDGRQGNRVVSRQKNDWHGPTTLTVPLDRVVTIEQVGGASQLAKLIEQDKQSPK
;
A
#
# COMPACT_ATOMS: atom_id res chain seq x y z
N MET A 1 -57.44 -47.76 69.06
CA MET A 1 -57.95 -48.09 67.71
C MET A 1 -58.14 -46.77 66.98
N SER A 2 -57.26 -46.50 66.00
CA SER A 2 -57.26 -45.49 64.94
C SER A 2 -55.87 -44.85 64.77
N ASP A 3 -55.27 -45.17 63.62
CA ASP A 3 -53.91 -44.92 63.12
C ASP A 3 -53.45 -43.45 63.03
N PRO A 4 -52.14 -43.16 63.17
CA PRO A 4 -51.54 -41.93 62.72
C PRO A 4 -51.03 -42.09 61.27
N HIS A 5 -51.91 -41.89 60.29
CA HIS A 5 -51.50 -41.85 58.88
C HIS A 5 -50.89 -40.48 58.52
N ASP A 6 -49.55 -40.46 58.46
CA ASP A 6 -48.77 -40.09 57.27
C ASP A 6 -49.24 -38.86 56.47
N LEU A 7 -48.64 -37.70 56.74
CA LEU A 7 -48.77 -36.52 55.88
C LEU A 7 -47.71 -36.58 54.76
N PRO A 8 -48.10 -36.41 53.48
CA PRO A 8 -47.18 -36.54 52.35
C PRO A 8 -46.16 -35.40 52.30
N ASN A 9 -44.88 -35.78 52.19
CA ASN A 9 -43.75 -34.87 51.94
C ASN A 9 -43.92 -34.22 50.55
N PRO A 10 -43.84 -32.88 50.40
CA PRO A 10 -43.99 -32.25 49.09
C PRO A 10 -42.84 -32.67 48.17
N ALA A 11 -43.19 -33.34 47.07
CA ALA A 11 -42.26 -33.75 46.04
C ALA A 11 -41.50 -32.55 45.48
N PHE A 12 -40.19 -32.51 45.68
CA PHE A 12 -39.29 -31.59 45.00
C PHE A 12 -39.27 -31.98 43.52
N THR A 13 -39.99 -31.26 42.67
CA THR A 13 -39.87 -31.41 41.23
C THR A 13 -38.68 -30.58 40.75
N PRO A 14 -37.63 -31.19 40.16
CA PRO A 14 -36.57 -30.41 39.56
C PRO A 14 -37.17 -29.64 38.38
N ARG A 15 -37.20 -28.30 38.45
CA ARG A 15 -37.48 -27.47 37.29
C ARG A 15 -36.43 -27.79 36.23
N GLY A 16 -36.82 -28.58 35.22
CA GLY A 16 -35.99 -28.80 34.05
C GLY A 16 -35.63 -27.47 33.42
N ILE A 17 -34.34 -27.26 33.14
CA ILE A 17 -33.87 -26.10 32.38
C ILE A 17 -34.59 -26.16 31.02
N PRO A 18 -35.42 -25.16 30.65
CA PRO A 18 -36.11 -25.20 29.38
C PRO A 18 -35.07 -25.20 28.26
N ALA A 19 -35.15 -26.19 27.37
CA ALA A 19 -34.28 -26.23 26.20
C ALA A 19 -34.45 -24.93 25.39
N PRO A 20 -33.37 -24.33 24.88
CA PRO A 20 -33.46 -23.09 24.10
C PRO A 20 -34.41 -23.32 22.92
N GLY A 21 -35.53 -22.60 22.92
CA GLY A 21 -36.52 -22.70 21.85
C GLY A 21 -35.88 -22.36 20.50
N TRP A 22 -36.43 -22.86 19.41
CA TRP A 22 -35.85 -22.74 18.05
C TRP A 22 -35.44 -21.30 17.66
N ARG A 23 -36.10 -20.28 18.24
CA ARG A 23 -35.78 -18.86 18.11
C ARG A 23 -34.41 -18.49 18.67
N ALA A 24 -34.01 -19.07 19.81
CA ALA A 24 -32.69 -18.86 20.40
C ALA A 24 -31.59 -19.48 19.53
N SER A 25 -31.81 -20.70 19.02
CA SER A 25 -30.88 -21.34 18.08
C SER A 25 -30.77 -20.57 16.76
N ALA A 26 -31.91 -20.10 16.22
CA ALA A 26 -31.92 -19.27 15.01
C ALA A 26 -31.19 -17.92 15.23
N ALA A 27 -31.37 -17.28 16.39
CA ALA A 27 -30.66 -16.06 16.74
C ALA A 27 -29.14 -16.28 16.84
N LEU A 28 -28.69 -17.40 17.40
CA LEU A 28 -27.27 -17.74 17.48
C LEU A 28 -26.66 -17.99 16.10
N VAL A 29 -27.37 -18.69 15.21
CA VAL A 29 -26.91 -18.91 13.83
C VAL A 29 -26.82 -17.57 13.08
N LEU A 30 -27.83 -16.71 13.19
CA LEU A 30 -27.80 -15.38 12.57
C LEU A 30 -26.66 -14.52 13.09
N ALA A 31 -26.41 -14.53 14.41
CA ALA A 31 -25.30 -13.81 15.01
C ALA A 31 -23.93 -14.31 14.51
N ALA A 32 -23.76 -15.63 14.41
CA ALA A 32 -22.53 -16.23 13.88
C ALA A 32 -22.30 -15.86 12.41
N VAL A 33 -23.35 -15.87 11.58
CA VAL A 33 -23.28 -15.45 10.17
C VAL A 33 -22.93 -13.97 10.06
N ALA A 34 -23.55 -13.11 10.86
CA ALA A 34 -23.25 -11.68 10.88
C ALA A 34 -21.79 -11.40 11.28
N ALA A 35 -21.29 -12.08 12.32
CA ALA A 35 -19.90 -11.96 12.75
C ALA A 35 -18.92 -12.42 11.66
N ALA A 36 -19.19 -13.55 11.00
CA ALA A 36 -18.39 -14.03 9.89
C ALA A 36 -18.38 -13.04 8.71
N ALA A 37 -19.55 -12.47 8.36
CA ALA A 37 -19.67 -11.47 7.30
C ALA A 37 -18.85 -10.20 7.63
N LEU A 38 -18.85 -9.76 8.89
CA LEU A 38 -18.04 -8.62 9.34
C LEU A 38 -16.54 -8.92 9.23
N VAL A 39 -16.09 -10.11 9.62
CA VAL A 39 -14.68 -10.50 9.48
C VAL A 39 -14.26 -10.51 8.00
N VAL A 40 -15.09 -11.08 7.12
CA VAL A 40 -14.84 -11.08 5.67
C VAL A 40 -14.78 -9.65 5.14
N LEU A 41 -15.70 -8.78 5.55
CA LEU A 41 -15.72 -7.38 5.13
C LEU A 41 -14.45 -6.63 5.59
N VAL A 42 -14.02 -6.81 6.84
CA VAL A 42 -12.78 -6.20 7.35
C VAL A 42 -11.57 -6.67 6.55
N LEU A 43 -11.45 -7.97 6.29
CA LEU A 43 -10.35 -8.51 5.48
C LEU A 43 -10.38 -7.99 4.04
N PHE A 44 -11.57 -7.84 3.46
CA PHE A 44 -11.75 -7.30 2.12
C PHE A 44 -11.33 -5.83 2.04
N LEU A 45 -11.80 -5.00 2.97
CA LEU A 45 -11.42 -3.59 3.05
C LEU A 45 -9.92 -3.43 3.31
N TRP A 46 -9.34 -4.25 4.18
CA TRP A 46 -7.90 -4.25 4.44
C TRP A 46 -7.10 -4.62 3.19
N ARG A 47 -7.51 -5.67 2.45
CA ARG A 47 -6.88 -6.04 1.17
C ARG A 47 -6.96 -4.93 0.13
N GLN A 48 -8.13 -4.30 -0.01
CA GLN A 48 -8.29 -3.18 -0.95
C GLN A 48 -7.39 -2.00 -0.61
N GLN A 49 -7.22 -1.69 0.67
CA GLN A 49 -6.35 -0.61 1.13
C GLN A 49 -4.86 -0.94 0.97
N THR A 50 -4.49 -2.23 1.03
CA THR A 50 -3.09 -2.68 0.85
C THR A 50 -2.70 -2.96 -0.59
N ASN A 51 -3.65 -3.02 -1.53
CA ASN A 51 -3.31 -3.20 -2.94
C ASN A 51 -2.63 -1.92 -3.44
N PRO A 52 -1.34 -1.96 -3.81
CA PRO A 52 -0.69 -0.78 -4.34
C PRO A 52 -1.44 -0.35 -5.59
N GLY A 53 -1.84 0.92 -5.66
CA GLY A 53 -2.51 1.50 -6.84
C GLY A 53 -1.65 1.44 -8.12
N PHE A 54 -0.41 0.98 -8.00
CA PHE A 54 0.55 0.77 -9.06
C PHE A 54 1.13 -0.65 -8.99
N SER A 55 1.10 -1.37 -10.11
CA SER A 55 1.90 -2.59 -10.30
C SER A 55 3.16 -2.20 -11.05
N PRO A 56 4.32 -2.02 -10.39
CA PRO A 56 5.55 -1.71 -11.10
C PRO A 56 6.00 -2.94 -11.89
N GLY A 57 6.71 -2.69 -12.98
CA GLY A 57 7.40 -3.75 -13.71
C GLY A 57 8.69 -4.18 -12.99
N PRO A 58 9.67 -4.76 -13.71
CA PRO A 58 10.85 -5.36 -13.10
C PRO A 58 11.73 -4.37 -12.31
N LEU A 59 12.23 -4.82 -11.16
CA LEU A 59 13.27 -4.11 -10.40
C LEU A 59 14.57 -4.00 -11.20
N GLY A 60 15.39 -3.00 -10.89
CA GLY A 60 16.65 -2.71 -11.59
C GLY A 60 16.46 -2.06 -12.96
N VAL A 61 15.22 -1.81 -13.37
CA VAL A 61 14.91 -1.06 -14.59
C VAL A 61 14.62 0.39 -14.26
N ARG A 62 14.87 1.28 -15.22
CA ARG A 62 14.66 2.71 -15.06
C ARG A 62 13.19 3.07 -15.23
N TYR A 63 12.68 3.87 -14.30
CA TYR A 63 11.33 4.41 -14.32
C TYR A 63 11.36 5.94 -14.27
N ALA A 64 10.35 6.53 -14.88
CA ALA A 64 9.98 7.93 -14.76
C ALA A 64 8.86 8.02 -13.73
N VAL A 65 9.06 8.80 -12.67
CA VAL A 65 8.11 8.99 -11.57
C VAL A 65 7.73 10.45 -11.52
N GLN A 66 6.45 10.74 -11.79
CA GLN A 66 5.88 12.07 -11.65
C GLN A 66 5.27 12.23 -10.28
N LEU A 67 5.62 13.32 -9.59
CA LEU A 67 5.04 13.69 -8.32
C LEU A 67 3.88 14.68 -8.49
N GLN A 68 3.02 14.78 -7.47
CA GLN A 68 1.88 15.70 -7.44
C GLN A 68 2.26 17.18 -7.61
N ASN A 69 3.48 17.56 -7.23
CA ASN A 69 4.00 18.91 -7.44
C ASN A 69 4.50 19.17 -8.88
N GLY A 70 4.33 18.20 -9.79
CA GLY A 70 4.77 18.26 -11.18
C GLY A 70 6.24 17.87 -11.39
N GLN A 71 7.00 17.60 -10.33
CA GLN A 71 8.40 17.20 -10.45
C GLN A 71 8.50 15.79 -11.03
N MET A 72 9.41 15.62 -12.00
CA MET A 72 9.69 14.34 -12.63
C MET A 72 11.07 13.84 -12.18
N PHE A 73 11.12 12.61 -11.67
CA PHE A 73 12.36 11.91 -11.37
C PHE A 73 12.51 10.70 -12.29
N TYR A 74 13.75 10.40 -12.66
CA TYR A 74 14.09 9.23 -13.46
C TYR A 74 15.14 8.42 -12.72
N GLY A 75 14.89 7.16 -12.41
CA GLY A 75 15.82 6.36 -11.63
C GLY A 75 15.58 4.87 -11.76
N LEU A 76 16.55 4.08 -11.33
CA LEU A 76 16.43 2.63 -11.25
C LEU A 76 15.52 2.27 -10.08
N LEU A 77 14.42 1.56 -10.34
CA LEU A 77 13.55 1.08 -9.29
C LEU A 77 14.26 -0.02 -8.50
N ARG A 78 14.46 0.21 -7.20
CA ARG A 78 15.11 -0.76 -6.30
C ARG A 78 14.14 -1.48 -5.40
N GLU A 79 13.16 -0.75 -4.91
CA GLU A 79 12.18 -1.27 -3.97
C GLU A 79 10.81 -0.69 -4.30
N MET A 80 9.78 -1.52 -4.14
CA MET A 80 8.38 -1.11 -4.10
C MET A 80 7.75 -1.70 -2.84
N GLY A 81 7.46 -0.84 -1.87
CA GLY A 81 6.68 -1.19 -0.70
C GLY A 81 5.19 -0.95 -0.90
N PRO A 82 4.36 -1.23 0.13
CA PRO A 82 2.92 -0.99 0.07
C PRO A 82 2.55 0.50 -0.03
N HIS A 83 3.44 1.40 0.43
CA HIS A 83 3.18 2.84 0.52
C HIS A 83 4.31 3.72 -0.01
N HIS A 84 5.39 3.12 -0.51
CA HIS A 84 6.53 3.86 -1.04
C HIS A 84 7.19 3.11 -2.19
N LEU A 85 7.96 3.85 -2.98
CA LEU A 85 8.96 3.31 -3.89
C LEU A 85 10.33 3.90 -3.56
N GLN A 86 11.39 3.18 -3.93
CA GLN A 86 12.76 3.67 -3.83
C GLN A 86 13.44 3.64 -5.19
N LEU A 87 14.06 4.76 -5.56
CA LEU A 87 14.87 4.91 -6.75
C LEU A 87 16.34 5.10 -6.38
N GLU A 88 17.23 4.56 -7.22
CA GLU A 88 18.66 4.83 -7.27
C GLU A 88 19.06 5.43 -8.62
N ASP A 89 20.31 5.92 -8.74
CA ASP A 89 20.83 6.51 -9.99
C ASP A 89 19.86 7.56 -10.53
N VAL A 90 19.47 8.49 -9.64
CA VAL A 90 18.34 9.39 -9.84
C VAL A 90 18.75 10.62 -10.63
N TYR A 91 17.96 10.93 -11.65
CA TYR A 91 18.08 12.07 -12.55
C TYR A 91 16.82 12.92 -12.55
N TYR A 92 16.97 14.19 -12.90
CA TYR A 92 15.86 15.10 -13.21
C TYR A 92 16.23 16.04 -14.36
N VAL A 93 15.23 16.68 -14.94
CA VAL A 93 15.44 17.75 -15.93
C VAL A 93 15.64 19.07 -15.19
N GLN A 94 16.76 19.73 -15.47
CA GLN A 94 17.07 21.07 -14.97
C GLN A 94 17.03 22.07 -16.14
N PRO A 95 16.25 23.15 -16.02
CA PRO A 95 16.34 24.26 -16.96
C PRO A 95 17.69 24.95 -16.81
N PHE A 96 18.28 25.37 -17.92
CA PHE A 96 19.50 26.15 -17.92
C PHE A 96 19.42 27.26 -18.97
N THR A 97 20.27 28.27 -18.80
CA THR A 97 20.43 29.36 -19.76
C THR A 97 21.87 29.37 -20.22
N THR A 98 22.08 29.38 -21.52
CA THR A 98 23.41 29.46 -22.12
C THR A 98 23.96 30.89 -22.02
N PRO A 99 25.29 31.09 -22.17
CA PRO A 99 25.89 32.43 -22.12
C PRO A 99 25.35 33.41 -23.17
N ASP A 100 24.88 32.90 -24.31
CA ASP A 100 24.20 33.66 -25.38
C ASP A 100 22.70 33.90 -25.10
N GLY A 101 22.20 33.57 -23.90
CA GLY A 101 20.84 33.87 -23.46
C GLY A 101 19.76 32.88 -23.91
N ARG A 102 20.12 31.78 -24.57
CA ARG A 102 19.15 30.76 -24.98
C ARG A 102 18.73 29.90 -23.78
N GLN A 103 17.44 29.63 -23.67
CA GLN A 103 16.90 28.71 -22.68
C GLN A 103 16.98 27.28 -23.21
N GLY A 104 17.30 26.33 -22.33
CA GLY A 104 17.37 24.92 -22.63
C GLY A 104 17.10 24.06 -21.40
N ASN A 105 17.05 22.75 -21.62
CA ASN A 105 16.85 21.75 -20.58
C ASN A 105 17.98 20.72 -20.65
N ARG A 106 18.52 20.33 -19.50
CA ARG A 106 19.50 19.26 -19.40
C ARG A 106 19.08 18.23 -18.37
N VAL A 107 19.40 16.98 -18.63
CA VAL A 107 19.24 15.90 -17.66
C VAL A 107 20.47 15.92 -16.76
N VAL A 108 20.26 15.93 -15.44
CA VAL A 108 21.34 16.01 -14.45
C VAL A 108 21.19 14.93 -13.40
N SER A 109 22.32 14.34 -13.00
CA SER A 109 22.35 13.41 -11.87
C SER A 109 22.08 14.17 -10.58
N ARG A 110 21.11 13.70 -9.81
CA ARG A 110 20.78 14.25 -8.49
C ARG A 110 21.95 14.13 -7.52
N GLN A 111 22.66 13.00 -7.56
CA GLN A 111 23.84 12.78 -6.71
C GLN A 111 24.97 13.78 -7.02
N LYS A 112 25.15 14.15 -8.30
CA LYS A 112 26.16 15.14 -8.69
C LYS A 112 25.70 16.57 -8.40
N ASN A 113 24.44 16.89 -8.69
CA ASN A 113 23.91 18.26 -8.73
C ASN A 113 23.40 18.77 -7.38
N ASP A 114 22.82 17.92 -6.55
CA ASP A 114 22.30 18.32 -5.24
C ASP A 114 23.45 18.44 -4.22
N TRP A 115 23.40 19.47 -3.37
CA TRP A 115 24.49 19.79 -2.43
C TRP A 115 24.77 18.69 -1.40
N HIS A 116 23.76 17.89 -1.04
CA HIS A 116 23.88 16.78 -0.10
C HIS A 116 24.16 15.42 -0.77
N GLY A 117 24.38 15.39 -2.09
CA GLY A 117 24.82 14.20 -2.84
C GLY A 117 24.02 12.91 -2.56
N PRO A 118 22.67 12.93 -2.63
CA PRO A 118 21.85 11.80 -2.25
C PRO A 118 22.03 10.62 -3.23
N THR A 119 22.15 9.41 -2.68
CA THR A 119 22.28 8.17 -3.47
C THR A 119 20.94 7.49 -3.79
N THR A 120 19.97 7.65 -2.89
CA THR A 120 18.63 7.08 -3.01
C THR A 120 17.54 8.16 -2.93
N LEU A 121 16.41 7.91 -3.56
CA LEU A 121 15.18 8.69 -3.41
C LEU A 121 14.04 7.76 -3.01
N THR A 122 13.52 7.94 -1.79
CA THR A 122 12.30 7.27 -1.35
C THR A 122 11.11 8.20 -1.56
N VAL A 123 10.08 7.72 -2.26
CA VAL A 123 8.89 8.49 -2.61
C VAL A 123 7.65 7.79 -2.07
N PRO A 124 6.82 8.45 -1.25
CA PRO A 124 5.50 7.95 -0.87
C PRO A 124 4.57 7.81 -2.09
N LEU A 125 3.88 6.67 -2.23
CA LEU A 125 3.03 6.39 -3.40
C LEU A 125 1.81 7.32 -3.47
N ASP A 126 1.33 7.83 -2.34
CA ASP A 126 0.27 8.84 -2.27
C ASP A 126 0.68 10.20 -2.85
N ARG A 127 1.98 10.42 -3.10
CA ARG A 127 2.52 11.63 -3.77
C ARG A 127 2.83 11.41 -5.24
N VAL A 128 2.68 10.19 -5.74
CA VAL A 128 2.96 9.83 -7.13
C VAL A 128 1.71 9.99 -7.98
N VAL A 129 1.86 10.62 -9.14
CA VAL A 129 0.80 10.77 -10.15
C VAL A 129 0.95 9.68 -11.20
N THR A 130 2.16 9.46 -11.71
CA THR A 130 2.46 8.44 -12.73
C THR A 130 3.79 7.75 -12.46
N ILE A 131 3.89 6.49 -12.87
CA ILE A 131 5.13 5.71 -12.93
C ILE A 131 5.17 5.05 -14.31
N GLU A 132 6.20 5.34 -15.09
CA GLU A 132 6.34 4.82 -16.46
C GLU A 132 7.72 4.20 -16.66
N GLN A 133 7.79 3.05 -17.31
CA GLN A 133 9.08 2.45 -17.62
C GLN A 133 9.80 3.27 -18.71
N VAL A 134 11.07 3.60 -18.45
CA VAL A 134 11.91 4.28 -19.44
C VAL A 134 12.53 3.25 -20.37
N GLY A 135 12.23 3.35 -21.67
CA GLY A 135 12.83 2.49 -22.68
C GLY A 135 14.35 2.70 -22.81
N GLY A 136 15.12 1.62 -22.92
CA GLY A 136 16.59 1.68 -23.01
C GLY A 136 17.11 2.42 -24.25
N ALA A 137 16.34 2.47 -25.34
CA ALA A 137 16.68 3.22 -26.55
C ALA A 137 16.15 4.67 -26.56
N SER A 138 15.47 5.10 -25.49
CA SER A 138 14.87 6.44 -25.42
C SER A 138 15.91 7.55 -25.47
N GLN A 139 15.49 8.74 -25.91
CA GLN A 139 16.34 9.93 -25.88
C GLN A 139 16.81 10.25 -24.45
N LEU A 140 15.95 10.06 -23.46
CA LEU A 140 16.30 10.21 -22.05
C LEU A 140 17.43 9.26 -21.63
N ALA A 141 17.34 7.97 -22.01
CA ALA A 141 18.39 7.00 -21.71
C ALA A 141 19.75 7.44 -22.30
N LYS A 142 19.76 7.94 -23.54
CA LYS A 142 20.97 8.48 -24.18
C LYS A 142 21.54 9.69 -23.43
N LEU A 143 20.69 10.62 -23.01
CA LEU A 143 21.11 11.81 -22.25
C LEU A 143 21.70 11.44 -20.88
N ILE A 144 21.14 10.44 -20.20
CA ILE A 144 21.67 9.93 -18.94
C ILE A 144 23.07 9.33 -19.13
N GLU A 145 23.27 8.51 -20.16
CA GLU A 145 24.58 7.93 -20.44
C GLU A 145 25.63 9.01 -20.79
N GLN A 146 25.22 10.08 -21.49
CA GLN A 146 26.09 11.23 -21.73
C GLN A 146 26.48 11.96 -20.43
N ASP A 147 25.56 12.14 -19.49
CA ASP A 147 25.87 12.76 -18.18
C ASP A 147 26.80 11.87 -17.35
N LYS A 148 26.66 10.55 -17.41
CA LYS A 148 27.55 9.61 -16.69
C LYS A 148 29.01 9.78 -17.10
N GLN A 149 29.26 10.01 -18.39
CA GLN A 149 30.59 10.23 -18.94
C GLN A 149 31.12 11.65 -18.68
N SER A 150 30.25 12.57 -18.28
CA SER A 150 30.63 13.94 -17.97
C SER A 150 31.22 14.05 -16.54
N PRO A 151 32.42 14.63 -16.39
CA PRO A 151 32.97 14.92 -15.06
C PRO A 151 32.07 15.91 -14.30
N LYS A 152 32.13 15.87 -12.96
CA LYS A 152 31.41 16.80 -12.09
C LYS A 152 32.02 18.20 -12.19
#